data_AF-A0A973FZ48-F1
#
_entry.id   AF-A0A973FZ48-F1
#
_cell.length_a   1.000
_cell.length_b   1.000
_cell.length_c   1.000
_cell.angle_alpha   90.00
_cell.angle_beta   90.00
_cell.angle_gamma   90.00
#
_symmetry.space_group_name_H-M   'P 1'
#
loop_
_entity.id
_entity.type
_entity.pdbx_description
1 polymer ?
#
loop_
_entity_poly.entity_id
_entity_poly.type
_entity_poly.pdbx_seq_one_letter_code
_entity_poly.pdbx_strand_id
1 'polypeptide(L)'
;MKHPMLLLFLIFTGCASIVYQTKDFESLYGPSAPKQRRLTQEEAILSQQQNKVSFSKDVKPILDSRCVACHGCYDAPCQLKLGSIEGIDRGATKQIVYDFARLKAAEPTRLFIDATDTEGWRQKDFYPVLNERSDSKAANLDNSVLAKLIELKRVNPLPVSGKLGKDYDLESDRELQCPTIDEFPKYQHEHPNWGMPYAMPGLSQKEEDTLKQWLLEGAKVEPSPPLSSQSEAAIAKWENYFNGSSLKQKLVFRYIYEHLFIGHLHFQGHPEHEFFRLVRSKTAPGQAIDEINSVRPYDDPGTGTFYYRLQPVTETIVDKIHFVYELSDRKMQRYDELFFSTDYQVTALPSYQPEVAANPFKAFIELPLASKYKFLVDDAEYFMTGFIKGPVCRGEIATESIRDQYWVVFLQPGKFYPKKVAA
;
A
#
# COMPACT_ATOMS: atom_id res chain seq x y z
N MET A 1 -30.22 -45.50 -24.35
CA MET A 1 -28.76 -45.27 -24.45
C MET A 1 -28.48 -43.78 -24.63
N LYS A 2 -28.40 -43.00 -23.55
CA LYS A 2 -27.93 -41.61 -23.56
C LYS A 2 -27.25 -41.35 -22.21
N HIS A 3 -26.06 -40.74 -22.22
CA HIS A 3 -25.19 -40.37 -21.08
C HIS A 3 -24.03 -41.30 -20.64
N PRO A 4 -23.27 -41.97 -21.53
CA PRO A 4 -21.93 -42.46 -21.14
C PRO A 4 -20.94 -41.30 -20.88
N MET A 5 -21.17 -40.12 -21.47
CA MET A 5 -20.30 -38.96 -21.37
C MET A 5 -20.42 -38.22 -20.02
N LEU A 6 -21.59 -38.28 -19.36
CA LEU A 6 -21.82 -37.66 -18.05
C LEU A 6 -21.14 -38.47 -16.92
N LEU A 7 -21.13 -39.81 -17.06
CA LEU A 7 -20.47 -40.70 -16.12
C LEU A 7 -18.94 -40.58 -16.20
N LEU A 8 -18.39 -40.41 -17.40
CA LEU A 8 -16.95 -40.20 -17.61
C LEU A 8 -16.49 -38.86 -17.00
N PHE A 9 -17.29 -37.80 -17.15
CA PHE A 9 -16.98 -36.48 -16.56
C PHE A 9 -16.95 -36.52 -15.03
N LEU A 10 -17.91 -37.23 -14.40
CA LEU A 10 -17.95 -37.42 -12.94
C LEU A 10 -16.76 -38.22 -12.41
N ILE A 11 -16.26 -39.21 -13.17
CA ILE A 11 -15.09 -39.99 -12.80
C ILE A 11 -13.82 -39.14 -12.88
N PHE A 12 -13.65 -38.32 -13.92
CA PHE A 12 -12.48 -37.43 -14.04
C PHE A 12 -12.48 -36.29 -13.02
N THR A 13 -13.64 -35.72 -12.67
CA THR A 13 -13.72 -34.70 -11.60
C THR A 13 -13.52 -35.31 -10.21
N GLY A 14 -13.98 -36.54 -9.98
CA GLY A 14 -13.79 -37.25 -8.71
C GLY A 14 -12.34 -37.71 -8.48
N CYS A 15 -11.60 -38.04 -9.55
CA CYS A 15 -10.19 -38.45 -9.43
C CYS A 15 -9.27 -37.29 -8.99
N ALA A 16 -9.51 -36.05 -9.42
CA ALA A 16 -8.68 -34.92 -9.02
C ALA A 16 -8.72 -34.66 -7.49
N SER A 17 -9.88 -34.87 -6.86
CA SER A 17 -10.06 -34.75 -5.41
C SER A 17 -9.42 -35.88 -4.59
N ILE A 18 -9.20 -37.05 -5.22
CA ILE A 18 -8.59 -38.22 -4.57
C ILE A 18 -7.05 -38.18 -4.68
N VAL A 19 -6.50 -37.52 -5.70
CA VAL A 19 -5.06 -37.48 -5.96
C VAL A 19 -4.31 -36.57 -4.98
N TYR A 20 -4.94 -35.48 -4.52
CA TYR A 20 -4.34 -34.57 -3.54
C TYR A 20 -5.12 -34.68 -2.24
N GLN A 21 -4.51 -35.26 -1.19
CA GLN A 21 -5.13 -35.36 0.14
C GLN A 21 -5.31 -33.98 0.76
N THR A 22 -6.39 -33.28 0.42
CA THR A 22 -6.77 -32.01 1.04
C THR A 22 -7.42 -32.32 2.38
N LYS A 23 -6.82 -31.83 3.47
CA LYS A 23 -7.43 -31.91 4.80
C LYS A 23 -8.71 -31.08 4.81
N ASP A 24 -9.78 -31.60 5.39
CA ASP A 24 -10.97 -30.81 5.70
C ASP A 24 -10.68 -29.94 6.93
N PHE A 25 -10.10 -28.76 6.69
CA PHE A 25 -9.72 -27.83 7.76
C PHE A 25 -10.92 -27.26 8.51
N GLU A 26 -12.09 -27.20 7.87
CA GLU A 26 -13.32 -26.76 8.53
C GLU A 26 -13.79 -27.78 9.56
N SER A 27 -13.81 -29.07 9.19
CA SER A 27 -14.12 -30.13 10.15
C SER A 27 -13.09 -30.23 11.27
N LEU A 28 -11.81 -29.94 11.00
CA LEU A 28 -10.74 -30.04 12.00
C LEU A 28 -10.68 -28.85 12.96
N TYR A 29 -10.92 -27.64 12.46
CA TYR A 29 -10.61 -26.40 13.18
C TYR A 29 -11.76 -25.39 13.22
N GLY A 30 -12.92 -25.71 12.65
CA GLY A 30 -14.08 -24.82 12.56
C GLY A 30 -14.05 -23.89 11.35
N PRO A 31 -15.10 -23.08 11.15
CA PRO A 31 -15.21 -22.17 10.02
C PRO A 31 -14.10 -21.09 10.04
N SER A 32 -13.75 -20.59 8.85
CA SER A 32 -12.83 -19.45 8.71
C SER A 32 -13.56 -18.15 8.98
N ALA A 33 -12.99 -17.28 9.82
CA ALA A 33 -13.51 -15.94 10.05
C ALA A 33 -12.36 -14.95 10.36
N PRO A 34 -12.48 -13.67 9.95
CA PRO A 34 -11.49 -12.64 10.30
C PRO A 34 -11.20 -12.56 11.79
N LYS A 35 -9.93 -12.32 12.12
CA LYS A 35 -9.44 -12.27 13.50
C LYS A 35 -8.82 -10.92 13.83
N GLN A 36 -9.07 -10.46 15.05
CA GLN A 36 -8.29 -9.35 15.60
C GLN A 36 -6.86 -9.81 15.89
N ARG A 37 -5.88 -9.20 15.21
CA ARG A 37 -4.44 -9.47 15.39
C ARG A 37 -3.79 -8.50 16.36
N ARG A 38 -4.30 -7.28 16.46
CA ARG A 38 -3.71 -6.23 17.28
C ARG A 38 -4.04 -6.47 18.75
N LEU A 39 -3.00 -6.57 19.56
CA LEU A 39 -3.10 -6.65 21.00
C LEU A 39 -3.50 -5.28 21.57
N THR A 40 -4.27 -5.30 22.65
CA THR A 40 -4.41 -4.15 23.54
C THR A 40 -3.09 -3.84 24.25
N GLN A 41 -2.98 -2.65 24.86
CA GLN A 41 -1.78 -2.27 25.61
C GLN A 41 -1.47 -3.24 26.76
N GLU A 42 -2.51 -3.71 27.46
CA GLU A 42 -2.38 -4.67 28.56
C GLU A 42 -1.90 -6.03 28.06
N GLU A 43 -2.49 -6.54 26.98
CA GLU A 43 -2.08 -7.80 26.37
C GLU A 43 -0.65 -7.73 25.81
N ALA A 44 -0.23 -6.59 25.26
CA ALA A 44 1.14 -6.39 24.78
C ALA A 44 2.16 -6.47 25.93
N ILE A 45 1.86 -5.87 27.09
CA ILE A 45 2.70 -5.97 28.29
C ILE A 45 2.81 -7.43 28.76
N LEU A 46 1.68 -8.14 28.82
CA LEU A 46 1.66 -9.56 29.21
C LEU A 46 2.44 -10.42 28.20
N SER A 47 2.29 -10.16 26.91
CA SER A 47 3.02 -10.84 25.83
C SER A 47 4.54 -10.69 26.01
N GLN A 48 4.98 -9.47 26.31
CA GLN A 48 6.39 -9.18 26.58
C GLN A 48 6.90 -9.90 27.84
N GLN A 49 6.12 -9.90 28.93
CA GLN A 49 6.49 -10.62 30.17
C GLN A 49 6.60 -12.13 29.97
N GLN A 50 5.82 -12.69 29.04
CA GLN A 50 5.87 -14.10 28.65
C GLN A 50 6.99 -14.41 27.64
N ASN A 51 7.80 -13.41 27.26
CA ASN A 51 8.85 -13.52 26.24
C ASN A 51 8.32 -14.07 24.89
N LYS A 52 7.09 -13.70 24.51
CA LYS A 52 6.55 -14.00 23.18
C LYS A 52 7.28 -13.21 22.11
N VAL A 53 7.20 -13.69 20.87
CA VAL A 53 7.86 -13.06 19.73
C VAL A 53 7.22 -11.71 19.46
N SER A 54 8.06 -10.67 19.34
CA SER A 54 7.59 -9.33 19.03
C SER A 54 7.43 -9.13 17.54
N PHE A 55 6.25 -8.69 17.08
CA PHE A 55 6.08 -8.43 15.65
C PHE A 55 6.97 -7.26 15.22
N SER A 56 6.91 -6.16 15.96
CA SER A 56 7.66 -4.94 15.63
C SER A 56 9.18 -5.11 15.70
N LYS A 57 9.69 -5.86 16.69
CA LYS A 57 11.14 -6.00 16.93
C LYS A 57 11.77 -7.22 16.27
N ASP A 58 11.05 -8.33 16.17
CA ASP A 58 11.64 -9.60 15.73
C ASP A 58 11.17 -10.00 14.32
N VAL A 59 9.86 -9.89 14.04
CA VAL A 59 9.26 -10.36 12.77
C VAL A 59 9.44 -9.35 11.64
N LYS A 60 9.08 -8.09 11.91
CA LYS A 60 9.07 -7.02 10.91
C LYS A 60 10.43 -6.83 10.23
N PRO A 61 11.59 -6.82 10.93
CA PRO A 61 12.88 -6.73 10.27
C PRO A 61 13.18 -7.88 9.29
N ILE A 62 12.67 -9.08 9.57
CA ILE A 62 12.80 -10.25 8.68
C ILE A 62 11.94 -10.03 7.43
N LEU A 63 10.68 -9.64 7.60
CA LEU A 63 9.78 -9.37 6.47
C LEU A 63 10.31 -8.23 5.60
N ASP A 64 10.80 -7.16 6.21
CA ASP A 64 11.35 -5.99 5.53
C ASP A 64 12.58 -6.34 4.68
N SER A 65 13.50 -7.12 5.24
CA SER A 65 14.74 -7.51 4.56
C SER A 65 14.59 -8.64 3.55
N ARG A 66 13.64 -9.56 3.76
CA ARG A 66 13.52 -10.81 2.97
C ARG A 66 12.34 -10.84 2.02
N CYS A 67 11.29 -10.07 2.30
CA CYS A 67 10.00 -10.24 1.63
C CYS A 67 9.49 -8.95 0.96
N VAL A 68 9.67 -7.80 1.59
CA VAL A 68 9.10 -6.51 1.13
C VAL A 68 9.62 -6.09 -0.25
N ALA A 69 10.84 -6.47 -0.62
CA ALA A 69 11.37 -6.20 -1.97
C ALA A 69 10.46 -6.75 -3.09
N CYS A 70 9.80 -7.89 -2.87
CA CYS A 70 8.84 -8.49 -3.80
C CYS A 70 7.39 -8.12 -3.47
N HIS A 71 7.09 -7.83 -2.21
CA HIS A 71 5.73 -7.64 -1.68
C HIS A 71 5.42 -6.19 -1.26
N GLY A 72 6.14 -5.21 -1.81
CA GLY A 72 6.04 -3.79 -1.45
C GLY A 72 5.19 -2.93 -2.39
N CYS A 73 4.83 -3.40 -3.58
CA CYS A 73 4.06 -2.62 -4.58
C CYS A 73 2.58 -3.02 -4.65
N TYR A 74 1.79 -2.31 -5.46
CA TYR A 74 0.37 -2.64 -5.67
C TYR A 74 0.16 -3.97 -6.41
N ASP A 75 0.98 -4.25 -7.42
CA ASP A 75 1.05 -5.50 -8.20
C ASP A 75 2.07 -6.49 -7.62
N ALA A 76 2.30 -6.45 -6.30
CA ALA A 76 2.95 -7.56 -5.61
C ALA A 76 2.29 -8.89 -6.01
N PRO A 77 3.02 -10.02 -6.03
CA PRO A 77 2.44 -11.32 -6.37
C PRO A 77 1.17 -11.59 -5.55
N CYS A 78 0.06 -11.91 -6.24
CA CYS A 78 -1.27 -12.12 -5.65
C CYS A 78 -1.80 -10.94 -4.82
N GLN A 79 -1.29 -9.73 -5.10
CA GLN A 79 -1.47 -8.50 -4.31
C GLN A 79 -1.11 -8.65 -2.82
N LEU A 80 -0.35 -9.70 -2.43
CA LEU A 80 0.02 -9.91 -1.05
C LEU A 80 1.05 -8.86 -0.62
N LYS A 81 0.72 -8.06 0.40
CA LYS A 81 1.57 -7.01 0.94
C LYS A 81 2.17 -7.47 2.26
N LEU A 82 3.49 -7.37 2.42
CA LEU A 82 4.19 -7.85 3.62
C LEU A 82 4.89 -6.72 4.40
N GLY A 83 4.68 -5.46 4.01
CA GLY A 83 5.27 -4.28 4.68
C GLY A 83 4.53 -3.82 5.95
N SER A 84 3.35 -4.38 6.22
CA SER A 84 2.60 -4.11 7.45
C SER A 84 1.74 -5.31 7.82
N ILE A 85 1.31 -5.38 9.08
CA ILE A 85 0.39 -6.42 9.54
C ILE A 85 -0.96 -6.37 8.82
N GLU A 86 -1.46 -5.17 8.52
CA GLU A 86 -2.71 -4.99 7.76
C GLU A 86 -2.59 -5.55 6.34
N GLY A 87 -1.41 -5.44 5.72
CA GLY A 87 -1.13 -6.06 4.43
C GLY A 87 -1.14 -7.59 4.49
N ILE A 88 -0.54 -8.16 5.55
CA ILE A 88 -0.49 -9.62 5.76
C ILE A 88 -1.89 -10.17 6.07
N ASP A 89 -2.64 -9.50 6.95
CA ASP A 89 -3.96 -9.96 7.40
C ASP A 89 -5.04 -9.74 6.33
N ARG A 90 -4.91 -8.69 5.49
CA ARG A 90 -5.67 -8.58 4.23
C ARG A 90 -5.55 -9.86 3.42
N GLY A 91 -4.35 -10.42 3.33
CA GLY A 91 -4.07 -11.67 2.63
C GLY A 91 -3.81 -11.48 1.14
N ALA A 92 -4.18 -12.48 0.35
CA ALA A 92 -3.89 -12.55 -1.07
C ALA A 92 -5.19 -12.60 -1.90
N THR A 93 -5.09 -12.31 -3.19
CA THR A 93 -6.18 -12.45 -4.15
C THR A 93 -5.66 -12.94 -5.49
N LYS A 94 -6.54 -13.59 -6.26
CA LYS A 94 -6.29 -14.00 -7.64
C LYS A 94 -6.58 -12.88 -8.65
N GLN A 95 -7.13 -11.75 -8.19
CA GLN A 95 -7.43 -10.61 -9.05
C GLN A 95 -6.15 -9.96 -9.59
N ILE A 96 -6.13 -9.71 -10.90
CA ILE A 96 -5.03 -9.05 -11.59
C ILE A 96 -5.20 -7.53 -11.48
N VAL A 97 -4.17 -6.82 -11.01
CA VAL A 97 -4.20 -5.35 -10.91
C VAL A 97 -4.18 -4.72 -12.31
N TYR A 98 -3.12 -5.01 -13.08
CA TYR A 98 -2.91 -4.50 -14.42
C TYR A 98 -3.36 -5.52 -15.48
N ASP A 99 -4.58 -5.36 -15.97
CA ASP A 99 -5.18 -6.21 -16.99
C ASP A 99 -5.51 -5.36 -18.23
N PHE A 100 -4.73 -5.53 -19.30
CA PHE A 100 -4.90 -4.80 -20.56
C PHE A 100 -6.15 -5.18 -21.34
N ALA A 101 -6.74 -6.35 -21.06
CA ALA A 101 -7.97 -6.76 -21.71
C ALA A 101 -9.22 -6.11 -21.10
N ARG A 102 -9.06 -5.38 -19.98
CA ARG A 102 -10.18 -4.82 -19.23
C ARG A 102 -10.82 -3.64 -19.98
N LEU A 103 -12.12 -3.76 -20.26
CA LEU A 103 -12.91 -2.73 -20.92
C LEU A 103 -13.48 -1.65 -19.98
N LYS A 104 -13.38 -1.86 -18.66
CA LYS A 104 -13.92 -0.98 -17.62
C LYS A 104 -12.87 -0.73 -16.55
N ALA A 105 -12.99 0.36 -15.79
CA ALA A 105 -12.16 0.55 -14.61
C ALA A 105 -12.37 -0.60 -13.62
N ALA A 106 -11.28 -1.07 -12.99
CA ALA A 106 -11.41 -1.96 -11.85
C ALA A 106 -11.64 -1.17 -10.57
N GLU A 107 -12.31 -1.82 -9.62
CA GLU A 107 -12.42 -1.32 -8.26
C GLU A 107 -11.04 -1.32 -7.59
N PRO A 108 -10.61 -0.20 -6.99
CA PRO A 108 -9.34 -0.14 -6.28
C PRO A 108 -9.26 -1.05 -5.04
N THR A 109 -8.04 -1.50 -4.77
CA THR A 109 -7.65 -2.39 -3.65
C THR A 109 -6.42 -1.85 -2.91
N ARG A 110 -6.27 -0.53 -2.81
CA ARG A 110 -5.19 0.16 -2.10
C ARG A 110 -5.31 -0.11 -0.60
N LEU A 111 -4.23 -0.64 -0.03
CA LEU A 111 -4.13 -0.93 1.40
C LEU A 111 -4.41 0.35 2.22
N PHE A 112 -5.14 0.21 3.34
CA PHE A 112 -5.59 1.31 4.23
C PHE A 112 -6.65 2.28 3.68
N ILE A 113 -7.01 2.18 2.39
CA ILE A 113 -7.87 3.17 1.74
C ILE A 113 -9.19 2.53 1.29
N ASP A 114 -9.11 1.41 0.58
CA ASP A 114 -10.30 0.82 -0.07
C ASP A 114 -11.05 -0.18 0.83
N ALA A 115 -10.41 -0.66 1.89
CA ALA A 115 -11.04 -1.29 3.06
C ALA A 115 -10.15 -1.05 4.29
N THR A 116 -10.79 -0.84 5.45
CA THR A 116 -10.12 -0.44 6.70
C THR A 116 -9.97 -1.58 7.70
N ASP A 117 -10.58 -2.75 7.43
CA ASP A 117 -10.48 -3.94 8.25
C ASP A 117 -10.46 -5.22 7.39
N THR A 118 -10.15 -6.34 8.03
CA THR A 118 -9.99 -7.65 7.39
C THR A 118 -11.32 -8.15 6.79
N GLU A 119 -12.45 -7.86 7.42
CA GLU A 119 -13.78 -8.23 6.91
C GLU A 119 -14.06 -7.55 5.56
N GLY A 120 -13.80 -6.24 5.46
CA GLY A 120 -13.93 -5.49 4.21
C GLY A 120 -13.03 -6.04 3.09
N TRP A 121 -11.87 -6.60 3.43
CA TRP A 121 -11.02 -7.27 2.44
C TRP A 121 -11.58 -8.62 1.98
N ARG A 122 -12.21 -9.41 2.85
CA ARG A 122 -12.90 -10.65 2.46
C ARG A 122 -14.04 -10.36 1.47
N GLN A 123 -14.76 -9.26 1.66
CA GLN A 123 -15.80 -8.79 0.73
C GLN A 123 -15.25 -8.36 -0.65
N LYS A 124 -13.94 -8.12 -0.76
CA LYS A 124 -13.23 -7.80 -2.01
C LYS A 124 -12.50 -9.02 -2.60
N ASP A 125 -12.90 -10.25 -2.23
CA ASP A 125 -12.30 -11.51 -2.69
C ASP A 125 -10.82 -11.70 -2.33
N PHE A 126 -10.36 -11.08 -1.23
CA PHE A 126 -9.09 -11.45 -0.61
C PHE A 126 -9.30 -12.62 0.35
N TYR A 127 -8.43 -13.61 0.30
CA TYR A 127 -8.44 -14.78 1.18
C TYR A 127 -7.24 -14.76 2.14
N PRO A 128 -7.37 -15.38 3.33
CA PRO A 128 -6.35 -15.32 4.35
C PRO A 128 -5.09 -16.10 3.97
N VAL A 129 -3.93 -15.54 4.34
CA VAL A 129 -2.63 -16.25 4.34
C VAL A 129 -2.17 -16.65 5.74
N LEU A 130 -2.94 -16.24 6.76
CA LEU A 130 -2.78 -16.56 8.18
C LEU A 130 -3.98 -17.37 8.67
N ASN A 131 -3.86 -18.06 9.80
CA ASN A 131 -4.98 -18.86 10.33
C ASN A 131 -6.17 -18.01 10.79
N GLU A 132 -7.33 -18.22 10.17
CA GLU A 132 -8.63 -17.63 10.50
C GLU A 132 -9.63 -18.63 11.12
N ARG A 133 -9.22 -19.87 11.40
CA ARG A 133 -10.03 -20.90 12.08
C ARG A 133 -9.77 -20.90 13.59
N SER A 134 -10.03 -21.98 14.33
CA SER A 134 -9.75 -22.04 15.78
C SER A 134 -8.34 -21.56 16.16
N ASP A 135 -8.20 -20.92 17.32
CA ASP A 135 -6.91 -20.43 17.83
C ASP A 135 -6.19 -21.51 18.64
N SER A 136 -5.57 -22.45 17.91
CA SER A 136 -4.69 -23.46 18.50
C SER A 136 -3.35 -23.44 17.78
N LYS A 137 -2.28 -23.83 18.48
CA LYS A 137 -0.93 -23.92 17.89
C LYS A 137 -0.90 -24.73 16.59
N ALA A 138 -1.64 -25.85 16.55
CA ALA A 138 -1.75 -26.69 15.36
C ALA A 138 -2.49 -25.95 14.24
N ALA A 139 -3.69 -25.41 14.51
CA ALA A 139 -4.46 -24.67 13.51
C ALA A 139 -3.71 -23.45 12.96
N ASN A 140 -2.95 -22.76 13.82
CA ASN A 140 -2.15 -21.59 13.48
C ASN A 140 -1.09 -21.87 12.41
N LEU A 141 -0.46 -23.05 12.44
CA LEU A 141 0.50 -23.47 11.41
C LEU A 141 -0.17 -24.19 10.24
N ASP A 142 -1.17 -25.04 10.50
CA ASP A 142 -1.83 -25.82 9.46
C ASP A 142 -2.68 -24.96 8.51
N ASN A 143 -3.17 -23.80 8.97
CA ASN A 143 -3.95 -22.85 8.16
C ASN A 143 -3.19 -21.59 7.76
N SER A 144 -1.84 -21.61 7.81
CA SER A 144 -1.01 -20.48 7.40
C SER A 144 -0.30 -20.78 6.09
N VAL A 145 -0.80 -20.22 4.98
CA VAL A 145 -0.14 -20.30 3.68
C VAL A 145 1.29 -19.74 3.77
N LEU A 146 1.49 -18.70 4.57
CA LEU A 146 2.82 -18.14 4.84
C LEU A 146 3.76 -19.19 5.48
N ALA A 147 3.30 -19.91 6.51
CA ALA A 147 4.10 -20.98 7.13
C ALA A 147 4.43 -22.09 6.12
N LYS A 148 3.43 -22.52 5.33
CA LYS A 148 3.58 -23.60 4.36
C LYS A 148 4.56 -23.25 3.24
N LEU A 149 4.55 -22.01 2.74
CA LEU A 149 5.50 -21.55 1.72
C LEU A 149 6.94 -21.44 2.25
N ILE A 150 7.12 -21.02 3.50
CA ILE A 150 8.45 -20.98 4.16
C ILE A 150 8.96 -22.42 4.37
N GLU A 151 8.12 -23.32 4.86
CA GLU A 151 8.46 -24.72 5.04
C GLU A 151 8.83 -25.41 3.72
N LEU A 152 8.08 -25.14 2.65
CA LEU A 152 8.36 -25.66 1.31
C LEU A 152 9.78 -25.29 0.85
N LYS A 153 10.23 -24.07 1.13
CA LYS A 153 11.58 -23.60 0.81
C LYS A 153 12.66 -24.33 1.62
N ARG A 154 12.37 -24.65 2.89
CA ARG A 154 13.29 -25.36 3.77
C ARG A 154 13.50 -26.79 3.31
N VAL A 155 12.43 -27.49 2.92
CA VAL A 155 12.50 -28.89 2.49
C VAL A 155 13.00 -29.06 1.05
N ASN A 156 12.84 -28.01 0.22
CA ASN A 156 13.39 -27.94 -1.15
C ASN A 156 14.31 -26.71 -1.31
N PRO A 157 15.54 -26.74 -0.72
CA PRO A 157 16.45 -25.61 -0.76
C PRO A 157 17.01 -25.36 -2.16
N LEU A 158 17.36 -24.10 -2.45
CA LEU A 158 18.03 -23.75 -3.71
C LEU A 158 19.44 -24.37 -3.79
N PRO A 159 19.96 -24.56 -5.01
CA PRO A 159 21.38 -24.75 -5.23
C PRO A 159 22.20 -23.61 -4.57
N VAL A 160 23.28 -23.96 -3.89
CA VAL A 160 24.19 -23.00 -3.23
C VAL A 160 25.16 -22.31 -4.20
N SER A 161 25.19 -22.75 -5.45
CA SER A 161 26.01 -22.17 -6.52
C SER A 161 25.41 -22.46 -7.90
N GLY A 162 25.84 -21.69 -8.89
CA GLY A 162 25.35 -21.82 -10.27
C GLY A 162 24.07 -21.02 -10.54
N LYS A 163 23.52 -21.20 -11.74
CA LYS A 163 22.23 -20.61 -12.13
C LYS A 163 21.09 -21.49 -11.65
N LEU A 164 19.94 -20.87 -11.38
CA LEU A 164 18.70 -21.61 -11.17
C LEU A 164 18.33 -22.44 -12.39
N GLY A 165 17.70 -23.59 -12.15
CA GLY A 165 17.20 -24.45 -13.22
C GLY A 165 16.03 -23.81 -13.96
N LYS A 166 15.63 -24.43 -15.08
CA LYS A 166 14.49 -23.99 -15.89
C LYS A 166 13.13 -24.22 -15.23
N ASP A 167 13.12 -24.88 -14.07
CA ASP A 167 11.95 -25.12 -13.23
C ASP A 167 11.51 -23.87 -12.45
N TYR A 168 12.32 -22.80 -12.44
CA TYR A 168 11.93 -21.48 -11.93
C TYR A 168 11.49 -20.59 -13.08
N ASP A 169 10.24 -20.15 -13.03
CA ASP A 169 9.70 -19.18 -13.97
C ASP A 169 9.98 -17.75 -13.47
N LEU A 170 10.89 -17.07 -14.16
CA LEU A 170 11.36 -15.73 -13.83
C LEU A 170 10.91 -14.69 -14.86
N GLU A 171 10.07 -15.06 -15.82
CA GLU A 171 9.58 -14.15 -16.84
C GLU A 171 8.69 -13.05 -16.23
N SER A 172 8.69 -11.87 -16.84
CA SER A 172 7.95 -10.70 -16.35
C SER A 172 6.43 -10.88 -16.44
N ASP A 173 5.97 -11.64 -17.42
CA ASP A 173 4.57 -11.95 -17.74
C ASP A 173 4.08 -13.29 -17.18
N ARG A 174 4.90 -13.96 -16.35
CA ARG A 174 4.55 -15.26 -15.77
C ARG A 174 3.19 -15.26 -15.07
N GLU A 175 2.50 -16.38 -15.17
CA GLU A 175 1.27 -16.62 -14.44
C GLU A 175 1.56 -16.77 -12.94
N LEU A 176 0.92 -15.92 -12.14
CA LEU A 176 1.11 -15.94 -10.70
C LEU A 176 0.31 -17.09 -10.07
N GLN A 177 1.00 -17.93 -9.31
CA GLN A 177 0.38 -19.01 -8.57
C GLN A 177 -0.02 -18.51 -7.18
N CYS A 178 -1.34 -18.42 -6.96
CA CYS A 178 -1.95 -17.82 -5.78
C CYS A 178 -2.82 -18.84 -5.04
N PRO A 179 -2.21 -19.84 -4.36
CA PRO A 179 -2.98 -20.88 -3.69
C PRO A 179 -3.64 -20.34 -2.42
N THR A 180 -4.86 -20.81 -2.15
CA THR A 180 -5.43 -20.82 -0.80
C THR A 180 -4.81 -21.95 0.04
N ILE A 181 -5.13 -22.02 1.34
CA ILE A 181 -4.65 -23.14 2.15
C ILE A 181 -5.20 -24.50 1.66
N ASP A 182 -6.46 -24.54 1.22
CA ASP A 182 -7.08 -25.77 0.73
C ASP A 182 -6.46 -26.22 -0.60
N GLU A 183 -5.96 -25.27 -1.41
CA GLU A 183 -5.26 -25.53 -2.67
C GLU A 183 -3.77 -25.86 -2.48
N PHE A 184 -3.20 -25.61 -1.29
CA PHE A 184 -1.77 -25.74 -1.05
C PHE A 184 -1.21 -27.14 -1.31
N PRO A 185 -1.87 -28.27 -0.96
CA PRO A 185 -1.36 -29.60 -1.27
C PRO A 185 -1.15 -29.84 -2.77
N LYS A 186 -2.05 -29.32 -3.62
CA LYS A 186 -1.90 -29.36 -5.08
C LYS A 186 -0.74 -28.48 -5.52
N TYR A 187 -0.68 -27.24 -5.04
CA TYR A 187 0.42 -26.32 -5.32
C TYR A 187 1.79 -26.92 -4.96
N GLN A 188 1.93 -27.52 -3.78
CA GLN A 188 3.16 -28.15 -3.34
C GLN A 188 3.59 -29.32 -4.25
N HIS A 189 2.63 -30.08 -4.77
CA HIS A 189 2.91 -31.17 -5.69
C HIS A 189 3.34 -30.68 -7.08
N GLU A 190 2.64 -29.68 -7.62
CA GLU A 190 2.91 -29.13 -8.96
C GLU A 190 4.16 -28.22 -8.97
N HIS A 191 4.46 -27.58 -7.84
CA HIS A 191 5.53 -26.60 -7.69
C HIS A 191 6.41 -26.85 -6.44
N PRO A 192 7.05 -28.02 -6.31
CA PRO A 192 7.77 -28.40 -5.09
C PRO A 192 8.92 -27.44 -4.73
N ASN A 193 9.53 -26.82 -5.74
CA ASN A 193 10.67 -25.90 -5.58
C ASN A 193 10.25 -24.43 -5.39
N TRP A 194 8.94 -24.13 -5.38
CA TRP A 194 8.42 -22.75 -5.37
C TRP A 194 8.06 -22.29 -3.94
N GLY A 195 8.90 -22.64 -2.97
CA GLY A 195 8.83 -22.09 -1.62
C GLY A 195 9.32 -20.64 -1.56
N MET A 196 8.92 -19.93 -0.50
CA MET A 196 9.28 -18.52 -0.28
C MET A 196 10.49 -18.37 0.67
N PRO A 197 11.43 -17.43 0.43
CA PRO A 197 11.49 -16.49 -0.69
C PRO A 197 11.69 -17.16 -2.07
N TYR A 198 10.82 -16.84 -3.03
CA TYR A 198 10.81 -17.47 -4.35
C TYR A 198 12.05 -17.08 -5.15
N ALA A 199 12.73 -18.07 -5.74
CA ALA A 199 13.96 -17.89 -6.51
C ALA A 199 15.11 -17.14 -5.80
N MET A 200 15.00 -16.95 -4.48
CA MET A 200 15.99 -16.27 -3.64
C MET A 200 16.48 -17.22 -2.54
N PRO A 201 17.67 -16.98 -1.95
CA PRO A 201 18.14 -17.79 -0.84
C PRO A 201 17.10 -17.92 0.28
N GLY A 202 17.02 -19.11 0.88
CA GLY A 202 16.11 -19.37 1.99
C GLY A 202 16.44 -18.50 3.22
N LEU A 203 15.49 -18.46 4.14
CA LEU A 203 15.71 -17.86 5.45
C LEU A 203 16.77 -18.66 6.23
N SER A 204 17.56 -17.96 7.04
CA SER A 204 18.38 -18.60 8.06
C SER A 204 17.48 -19.35 9.05
N GLN A 205 18.04 -20.32 9.76
CA GLN A 205 17.26 -21.11 10.72
C GLN A 205 16.60 -20.20 11.79
N LYS A 206 17.36 -19.23 12.30
CA LYS A 206 16.86 -18.26 13.27
C LYS A 206 15.69 -17.43 12.73
N GLU A 207 15.82 -16.91 11.50
CA GLU A 207 14.74 -16.12 10.87
C GLU A 207 13.47 -16.96 10.71
N GLU A 208 13.61 -18.20 10.22
CA GLU A 208 12.47 -19.12 10.07
C GLU A 208 11.82 -19.46 11.40
N ASP A 209 12.62 -19.79 12.43
CA ASP A 209 12.11 -20.14 13.76
C ASP A 209 11.35 -18.95 14.38
N THR A 210 11.86 -17.72 14.23
CA THR A 210 11.16 -16.51 14.67
C THR A 210 9.80 -16.35 13.98
N LEU A 211 9.75 -16.49 12.65
CA LEU A 211 8.49 -16.38 11.90
C LEU A 211 7.51 -17.51 12.28
N LYS A 212 7.99 -18.75 12.37
CA LYS A 212 7.16 -19.90 12.75
C LYS A 212 6.62 -19.76 14.16
N GLN A 213 7.43 -19.31 15.10
CA GLN A 213 7.00 -19.10 16.49
C GLN A 213 5.94 -17.99 16.58
N TRP A 214 6.14 -16.87 15.88
CA TRP A 214 5.12 -15.81 15.79
C TRP A 214 3.79 -16.31 15.20
N LEU A 215 3.85 -17.10 14.12
CA LEU A 215 2.67 -17.71 13.51
C LEU A 215 1.98 -18.67 14.49
N LEU A 216 2.74 -19.54 15.16
CA LEU A 216 2.25 -20.48 16.17
C LEU A 216 1.56 -19.77 17.35
N GLU A 217 2.06 -18.58 17.72
CA GLU A 217 1.49 -17.67 18.73
C GLU A 217 0.26 -16.87 18.24
N GLY A 218 -0.23 -17.15 17.02
CA GLY A 218 -1.47 -16.59 16.49
C GLY A 218 -1.28 -15.34 15.63
N ALA A 219 -0.04 -15.04 15.21
CA ALA A 219 0.31 -13.90 14.38
C ALA A 219 -0.14 -12.55 14.98
N LYS A 220 -0.01 -12.40 16.31
CA LYS A 220 -0.40 -11.19 17.03
C LYS A 220 0.61 -10.08 16.83
N VAL A 221 0.15 -8.83 16.92
CA VAL A 221 0.96 -7.62 16.74
C VAL A 221 0.72 -6.66 17.90
N GLU A 222 1.78 -6.01 18.36
CA GLU A 222 1.68 -4.97 19.37
C GLU A 222 0.99 -3.70 18.82
N PRO A 223 0.44 -2.83 19.68
CA PRO A 223 0.09 -1.47 19.29
C PRO A 223 1.28 -0.77 18.63
N SER A 224 0.99 0.04 17.61
CA SER A 224 2.01 0.91 17.03
C SER A 224 2.50 1.90 18.09
N PRO A 225 3.80 2.28 18.09
CA PRO A 225 4.27 3.31 19.00
C PRO A 225 3.52 4.62 18.74
N PRO A 226 3.28 5.43 19.80
CA PRO A 226 2.71 6.76 19.61
C PRO A 226 3.68 7.63 18.80
N LEU A 227 3.14 8.63 18.11
CA LEU A 227 3.95 9.64 17.46
C LEU A 227 4.74 10.45 18.50
N SER A 228 5.85 11.02 18.07
CA SER A 228 6.58 12.00 18.88
C SER A 228 5.70 13.21 19.20
N SER A 229 5.84 13.76 20.41
CA SER A 229 5.10 14.97 20.83
C SER A 229 5.37 16.18 19.92
N GLN A 230 6.57 16.23 19.32
CA GLN A 230 6.93 17.22 18.32
C GLN A 230 6.06 17.06 17.06
N SER A 231 5.92 15.84 16.54
CA SER A 231 5.06 15.55 15.38
C SER A 231 3.59 15.79 15.66
N GLU A 232 3.08 15.43 16.84
CA GLU A 232 1.69 15.74 17.23
C GLU A 232 1.42 17.26 17.19
N ALA A 233 2.34 18.06 17.71
CA ALA A 233 2.24 19.52 17.67
C ALA A 233 2.32 20.08 16.24
N ALA A 234 3.21 19.54 15.40
CA ALA A 234 3.32 19.95 14.00
C ALA A 234 2.09 19.57 13.18
N ILE A 235 1.52 18.38 13.40
CA ILE A 235 0.26 17.96 12.77
C ILE A 235 -0.84 18.96 13.09
N ALA A 236 -1.03 19.29 14.38
CA ALA A 236 -2.05 20.25 14.77
C ALA A 236 -1.86 21.63 14.11
N LYS A 237 -0.61 22.11 14.04
CA LYS A 237 -0.27 23.38 13.38
C LYS A 237 -0.59 23.35 11.89
N TRP A 238 -0.15 22.33 11.18
CA TRP A 238 -0.32 22.22 9.72
C TRP A 238 -1.76 21.91 9.32
N GLU A 239 -2.46 21.05 10.04
CA GLU A 239 -3.88 20.78 9.78
C GLU A 239 -4.72 22.04 10.02
N ASN A 240 -4.43 22.84 11.05
CA ASN A 240 -5.10 24.13 11.25
C ASN A 240 -4.82 25.09 10.07
N TYR A 241 -3.59 25.12 9.57
CA TYR A 241 -3.22 25.96 8.43
C TYR A 241 -3.92 25.51 7.13
N PHE A 242 -3.97 24.21 6.83
CA PHE A 242 -4.58 23.65 5.61
C PHE A 242 -6.11 23.81 5.56
N ASN A 243 -6.78 23.96 6.70
CA ASN A 243 -8.25 23.95 6.78
C ASN A 243 -8.87 25.35 6.93
N GLY A 244 -8.26 26.37 6.32
CA GLY A 244 -8.79 27.73 6.27
C GLY A 244 -10.17 27.83 5.57
N SER A 245 -11.00 28.79 6.00
CA SER A 245 -12.41 28.87 5.60
C SER A 245 -12.68 29.75 4.36
N SER A 246 -11.77 30.67 4.02
CA SER A 246 -11.96 31.57 2.87
C SER A 246 -11.90 30.83 1.53
N LEU A 247 -12.54 31.38 0.48
CA LEU A 247 -12.46 30.83 -0.88
C LEU A 247 -11.01 30.71 -1.36
N LYS A 248 -10.19 31.73 -1.06
CA LYS A 248 -8.76 31.77 -1.38
C LYS A 248 -8.01 30.63 -0.72
N GLN A 249 -8.18 30.41 0.59
CA GLN A 249 -7.53 29.28 1.29
C GLN A 249 -7.99 27.92 0.75
N LYS A 250 -9.30 27.73 0.54
CA LYS A 250 -9.84 26.48 -0.01
C LYS A 250 -9.28 26.15 -1.39
N LEU A 251 -9.18 27.14 -2.29
CA LEU A 251 -8.61 26.95 -3.62
C LEU A 251 -7.11 26.63 -3.56
N VAL A 252 -6.35 27.34 -2.72
CA VAL A 252 -4.91 27.13 -2.54
C VAL A 252 -4.61 25.75 -1.97
N PHE A 253 -5.31 25.32 -0.91
CA PHE A 253 -5.05 24.00 -0.32
C PHE A 253 -5.61 22.85 -1.15
N ARG A 254 -6.63 23.08 -1.99
CA ARG A 254 -6.97 22.14 -3.06
C ARG A 254 -5.82 21.99 -4.05
N TYR A 255 -5.23 23.09 -4.51
CA TYR A 255 -4.07 23.06 -5.40
C TYR A 255 -2.90 22.31 -4.76
N ILE A 256 -2.55 22.63 -3.51
CA ILE A 256 -1.45 21.95 -2.80
C ILE A 256 -1.74 20.46 -2.62
N TYR A 257 -2.94 20.08 -2.17
CA TYR A 257 -3.32 18.67 -2.03
C TYR A 257 -3.21 17.91 -3.35
N GLU A 258 -3.78 18.43 -4.44
CA GLU A 258 -3.76 17.76 -5.74
C GLU A 258 -2.33 17.59 -6.32
N HIS A 259 -1.35 18.36 -5.82
CA HIS A 259 0.06 18.25 -6.21
C HIS A 259 0.90 17.42 -5.23
N LEU A 260 0.48 17.27 -3.98
CA LEU A 260 1.23 16.56 -2.93
C LEU A 260 0.66 15.18 -2.55
N PHE A 261 -0.55 14.83 -3.02
CA PHE A 261 -1.34 13.67 -2.55
C PHE A 261 -0.62 12.32 -2.59
N ILE A 262 0.34 12.15 -3.50
CA ILE A 262 0.98 10.85 -3.76
C ILE A 262 2.27 10.64 -2.98
N GLY A 263 2.96 11.71 -2.59
CA GLY A 263 4.24 11.61 -1.89
C GLY A 263 4.08 11.53 -0.37
N HIS A 264 5.20 11.27 0.30
CA HIS A 264 5.26 11.34 1.75
C HIS A 264 5.63 12.77 2.19
N LEU A 265 5.11 13.18 3.33
CA LEU A 265 5.44 14.42 4.00
C LEU A 265 6.31 14.12 5.21
N HIS A 266 7.32 14.94 5.44
CA HIS A 266 8.17 14.90 6.63
C HIS A 266 8.28 16.30 7.22
N PHE A 267 8.42 16.41 8.53
CA PHE A 267 8.63 17.70 9.19
C PHE A 267 10.12 17.93 9.43
N GLN A 268 10.63 19.08 8.98
CA GLN A 268 12.03 19.43 9.15
C GLN A 268 12.46 19.34 10.63
N GLY A 269 13.50 18.54 10.91
CA GLY A 269 14.03 18.36 12.26
C GLY A 269 13.21 17.45 13.17
N HIS A 270 12.25 16.68 12.63
CA HIS A 270 11.52 15.62 13.34
C HIS A 270 12.17 14.25 13.11
N PRO A 271 11.77 13.19 13.85
CA PRO A 271 12.34 11.86 13.68
C PRO A 271 12.33 11.39 12.22
N GLU A 272 13.44 10.82 11.74
CA GLU A 272 13.64 10.42 10.33
C GLU A 272 12.69 9.31 9.85
N HIS A 273 11.96 8.66 10.76
CA HIS A 273 11.05 7.56 10.47
C HIS A 273 9.57 7.96 10.53
N GLU A 274 9.25 9.21 10.90
CA GLU A 274 7.87 9.69 10.99
C GLU A 274 7.46 10.42 9.70
N PHE A 275 6.75 9.69 8.84
CA PHE A 275 6.22 10.21 7.57
C PHE A 275 4.70 10.25 7.57
N PHE A 276 4.13 11.14 6.75
CA PHE A 276 2.69 11.36 6.67
C PHE A 276 2.21 11.41 5.22
N ARG A 277 0.95 11.04 4.99
CA ARG A 277 0.21 11.34 3.75
C ARG A 277 -0.72 12.52 4.02
N LEU A 278 -0.83 13.44 3.06
CA LEU A 278 -1.88 14.44 3.06
C LEU A 278 -3.15 13.82 2.47
N VAL A 279 -4.21 13.71 3.27
CA VAL A 279 -5.47 13.06 2.87
C VAL A 279 -6.65 14.01 3.04
N ARG A 280 -7.74 13.75 2.33
CA ARG A 280 -9.05 14.34 2.62
C ARG A 280 -9.78 13.43 3.61
N SER A 281 -10.36 14.00 4.66
CA SER A 281 -11.07 13.26 5.71
C SER A 281 -12.47 13.81 5.92
N LYS A 282 -13.43 12.95 6.24
CA LYS A 282 -14.78 13.37 6.68
C LYS A 282 -14.76 13.95 8.10
N THR A 283 -13.76 13.57 8.91
CA THR A 283 -13.62 13.98 10.32
C THR A 283 -12.60 15.09 10.51
N ALA A 284 -12.90 16.00 11.45
CA ALA A 284 -12.10 17.18 11.77
C ALA A 284 -10.82 16.83 12.56
N PRO A 285 -9.80 17.72 12.57
CA PRO A 285 -8.64 17.61 13.46
C PRO A 285 -9.02 17.29 14.91
N GLY A 286 -8.25 16.39 15.54
CA GLY A 286 -8.54 15.86 16.87
C GLY A 286 -9.44 14.62 16.91
N GLN A 287 -10.03 14.22 15.78
CA GLN A 287 -10.74 12.95 15.63
C GLN A 287 -9.94 11.96 14.77
N ALA A 288 -10.25 10.66 14.94
CA ALA A 288 -9.73 9.61 14.07
C ALA A 288 -10.07 9.91 12.61
N ILE A 289 -9.09 9.73 11.72
CA ILE A 289 -9.21 10.05 10.30
C ILE A 289 -10.19 9.07 9.64
N ASP A 290 -11.19 9.61 8.94
CA ASP A 290 -12.09 8.89 8.04
C ASP A 290 -11.77 9.34 6.62
N GLU A 291 -10.79 8.66 5.99
CA GLU A 291 -10.24 9.04 4.68
C GLU A 291 -11.30 8.96 3.57
N ILE A 292 -11.39 10.01 2.75
CA ILE A 292 -12.18 10.04 1.53
C ILE A 292 -11.36 9.36 0.44
N ASN A 293 -11.72 8.12 0.14
CA ASN A 293 -10.99 7.20 -0.73
C ASN A 293 -11.21 7.41 -2.24
N SER A 294 -11.29 8.67 -2.70
CA SER A 294 -11.37 8.99 -4.13
C SER A 294 -10.26 8.32 -4.95
N VAL A 295 -10.58 7.92 -6.19
CA VAL A 295 -9.60 7.29 -7.09
C VAL A 295 -8.52 8.30 -7.48
N ARG A 296 -8.94 9.52 -7.81
CA ARG A 296 -8.06 10.62 -8.21
C ARG A 296 -8.15 11.75 -7.20
N PRO A 297 -7.06 12.52 -6.98
CA PRO A 297 -7.07 13.60 -6.00
C PRO A 297 -8.06 14.72 -6.34
N TYR A 298 -8.39 14.89 -7.63
CA TYR A 298 -9.33 15.90 -8.10
C TYR A 298 -10.77 15.39 -8.25
N ASP A 299 -11.07 14.14 -7.90
CA ASP A 299 -12.46 13.66 -7.91
C ASP A 299 -13.26 14.38 -6.80
N ASP A 300 -14.58 14.49 -7.02
CA ASP A 300 -15.51 15.04 -6.04
C ASP A 300 -15.37 14.28 -4.70
N PRO A 301 -15.14 14.98 -3.58
CA PRO A 301 -15.05 14.34 -2.27
C PRO A 301 -16.38 13.70 -1.81
N GLY A 302 -17.50 13.98 -2.48
CA GLY A 302 -18.81 13.39 -2.20
C GLY A 302 -19.47 13.92 -0.92
N THR A 303 -18.82 14.84 -0.21
CA THR A 303 -19.31 15.46 1.02
C THR A 303 -19.30 16.98 0.90
N GLY A 304 -20.28 17.64 1.53
CA GLY A 304 -20.33 19.11 1.57
C GLY A 304 -19.22 19.74 2.42
N THR A 305 -18.66 18.97 3.36
CA THR A 305 -17.55 19.38 4.24
C THR A 305 -16.55 18.24 4.36
N PHE A 306 -15.26 18.56 4.25
CA PHE A 306 -14.14 17.65 4.49
C PHE A 306 -12.95 18.45 5.03
N TYR A 307 -11.92 17.74 5.50
CA TYR A 307 -10.73 18.32 6.10
C TYR A 307 -9.47 17.73 5.45
N TYR A 308 -8.45 18.55 5.23
CA TYR A 308 -7.11 18.06 4.93
C TYR A 308 -6.44 17.58 6.22
N ARG A 309 -6.04 16.31 6.27
CA ARG A 309 -5.48 15.65 7.46
C ARG A 309 -4.15 14.99 7.12
N LEU A 310 -3.30 14.81 8.13
CA LEU A 310 -1.99 14.18 8.00
C LEU A 310 -2.04 12.77 8.60
N GLN A 311 -2.17 11.77 7.73
CA GLN A 311 -2.25 10.37 8.11
C GLN A 311 -0.84 9.78 8.23
N PRO A 312 -0.43 9.23 9.39
CA PRO A 312 0.86 8.57 9.53
C PRO A 312 1.03 7.39 8.55
N VAL A 313 2.23 7.26 7.99
CA VAL A 313 2.63 6.11 7.17
C VAL A 313 3.10 4.99 8.11
N THR A 314 2.39 3.86 8.10
CA THR A 314 2.66 2.71 8.99
C THR A 314 3.22 1.49 8.25
N GLU A 315 3.19 1.50 6.92
CA GLU A 315 3.85 0.49 6.09
C GLU A 315 5.36 0.71 6.04
N THR A 316 6.13 -0.37 5.83
CA THR A 316 7.55 -0.28 5.48
C THR A 316 7.76 0.68 4.33
N ILE A 317 8.65 1.64 4.54
CA ILE A 317 9.09 2.55 3.49
C ILE A 317 9.87 1.76 2.44
N VAL A 318 9.40 1.79 1.19
CA VAL A 318 10.12 1.23 0.04
C VAL A 318 10.48 2.34 -0.93
N ASP A 319 11.72 2.31 -1.42
CA ASP A 319 12.27 3.40 -2.25
C ASP A 319 11.38 3.74 -3.44
N LYS A 320 10.72 2.72 -4.03
CA LYS A 320 9.89 2.87 -5.23
C LYS A 320 8.70 3.81 -5.09
N ILE A 321 8.15 3.96 -3.89
CA ILE A 321 7.02 4.85 -3.60
C ILE A 321 7.40 5.96 -2.62
N HIS A 322 8.67 6.04 -2.24
CA HIS A 322 9.15 6.98 -1.25
C HIS A 322 9.86 8.16 -1.91
N PHE A 323 9.20 9.32 -1.83
CA PHE A 323 9.75 10.62 -2.13
C PHE A 323 9.07 11.63 -1.21
N VAL A 324 9.85 12.57 -0.70
CA VAL A 324 9.49 13.33 0.49
C VAL A 324 9.35 14.80 0.16
N TYR A 325 8.23 15.39 0.57
CA TYR A 325 8.03 16.83 0.62
C TYR A 325 8.26 17.31 2.05
N GLU A 326 9.32 18.09 2.27
CA GLU A 326 9.64 18.59 3.60
C GLU A 326 8.78 19.81 3.98
N LEU A 327 8.07 19.69 5.10
CA LEU A 327 7.28 20.74 5.73
C LEU A 327 8.10 21.45 6.81
N SER A 328 8.11 22.78 6.77
CA SER A 328 8.78 23.62 7.75
C SER A 328 8.10 24.98 7.89
N ASP A 329 8.44 25.75 8.92
CA ASP A 329 7.94 27.12 9.10
C ASP A 329 8.30 28.02 7.91
N ARG A 330 9.50 27.82 7.35
CA ARG A 330 9.91 28.48 6.11
C ARG A 330 9.03 28.09 4.93
N LYS A 331 8.61 26.83 4.84
CA LYS A 331 7.69 26.37 3.78
C LYS A 331 6.31 27.01 3.92
N MET A 332 5.80 27.12 5.13
CA MET A 332 4.53 27.80 5.42
C MET A 332 4.60 29.28 5.03
N GLN A 333 5.66 30.00 5.43
CA GLN A 333 5.90 31.38 5.01
C GLN A 333 5.97 31.51 3.48
N ARG A 334 6.62 30.54 2.82
CA ARG A 334 6.71 30.54 1.37
C ARG A 334 5.34 30.38 0.70
N TYR A 335 4.44 29.56 1.26
CA TYR A 335 3.06 29.49 0.78
C TYR A 335 2.32 30.82 0.96
N ASP A 336 2.54 31.52 2.08
CA ASP A 336 2.00 32.87 2.30
C ASP A 336 2.48 33.87 1.27
N GLU A 337 3.79 33.92 0.98
CA GLU A 337 4.36 34.78 -0.06
C GLU A 337 3.75 34.51 -1.43
N LEU A 338 3.66 33.22 -1.81
CA LEU A 338 3.20 32.83 -3.13
C LEU A 338 1.69 33.06 -3.31
N PHE A 339 0.88 32.69 -2.32
CA PHE A 339 -0.56 32.56 -2.53
C PHE A 339 -1.40 33.52 -1.71
N PHE A 340 -0.93 34.04 -0.58
CA PHE A 340 -1.77 34.86 0.31
C PHE A 340 -1.41 36.34 0.28
N SER A 341 -0.12 36.68 0.18
CA SER A 341 0.39 38.05 0.06
C SER A 341 0.27 38.65 -1.35
N THR A 342 0.04 37.81 -2.37
CA THR A 342 -0.16 38.30 -3.74
C THR A 342 -1.57 38.90 -3.91
N ASP A 343 -1.64 40.06 -4.56
CA ASP A 343 -2.89 40.78 -4.82
C ASP A 343 -3.68 40.12 -5.96
N TYR A 344 -4.66 39.30 -5.59
CA TYR A 344 -5.65 38.68 -6.45
C TYR A 344 -6.83 38.20 -5.59
N GLN A 345 -7.98 38.03 -6.25
CA GLN A 345 -9.23 37.59 -5.62
C GLN A 345 -9.61 36.19 -6.13
N VAL A 346 -10.21 35.40 -5.24
CA VAL A 346 -10.86 34.14 -5.59
C VAL A 346 -12.36 34.32 -5.41
N THR A 347 -13.10 34.32 -6.52
CA THR A 347 -14.53 34.66 -6.53
C THR A 347 -15.43 33.44 -6.40
N ALA A 348 -14.94 32.26 -6.81
CA ALA A 348 -15.66 31.00 -6.70
C ALA A 348 -14.69 29.81 -6.58
N LEU A 349 -15.18 28.70 -6.03
CA LEU A 349 -14.45 27.43 -6.09
C LEU A 349 -14.74 26.71 -7.40
N PRO A 350 -13.72 26.11 -8.05
CA PRO A 350 -13.91 25.30 -9.24
C PRO A 350 -14.77 24.07 -8.94
N SER A 351 -15.60 23.68 -9.91
CA SER A 351 -16.38 22.46 -9.84
C SER A 351 -15.49 21.21 -9.82
N TYR A 352 -16.03 20.12 -9.27
CA TYR A 352 -15.45 18.77 -9.37
C TYR A 352 -15.89 18.01 -10.63
N GLN A 353 -16.69 18.62 -11.51
CA GLN A 353 -17.05 18.01 -12.79
C GLN A 353 -15.80 17.72 -13.63
N PRO A 354 -15.74 16.56 -14.32
CA PRO A 354 -14.53 16.11 -15.04
C PRO A 354 -13.94 17.15 -16.00
N GLU A 355 -14.78 17.93 -16.69
CA GLU A 355 -14.37 18.92 -17.70
C GLU A 355 -13.62 20.12 -17.11
N VAL A 356 -13.73 20.30 -15.78
CA VAL A 356 -13.04 21.34 -14.99
C VAL A 356 -11.93 20.71 -14.15
N ALA A 357 -12.27 19.71 -13.34
CA ALA A 357 -11.36 19.17 -12.32
C ALA A 357 -10.12 18.48 -12.92
N ALA A 358 -10.26 17.80 -14.06
CA ALA A 358 -9.13 17.16 -14.73
C ALA A 358 -8.23 18.15 -15.50
N ASN A 359 -8.62 19.43 -15.59
CA ASN A 359 -7.86 20.47 -16.30
C ASN A 359 -7.35 21.54 -15.32
N PRO A 360 -6.06 21.51 -14.93
CA PRO A 360 -5.52 22.45 -13.94
C PRO A 360 -5.53 23.90 -14.42
N PHE A 361 -5.59 24.16 -15.74
CA PHE A 361 -5.71 25.51 -16.28
C PHE A 361 -7.12 26.09 -16.12
N LYS A 362 -8.14 25.24 -15.98
CA LYS A 362 -9.51 25.65 -15.66
C LYS A 362 -9.75 25.68 -14.16
N ALA A 363 -9.42 24.59 -13.47
CA ALA A 363 -9.66 24.46 -12.03
C ALA A 363 -8.97 25.57 -11.24
N PHE A 364 -7.73 25.91 -11.59
CA PHE A 364 -6.92 26.87 -10.84
C PHE A 364 -6.71 28.18 -11.59
N ILE A 365 -7.66 28.60 -12.45
CA ILE A 365 -7.52 29.81 -13.28
C ILE A 365 -7.36 31.08 -12.43
N GLU A 366 -8.02 31.14 -11.27
CA GLU A 366 -7.97 32.29 -10.36
C GLU A 366 -6.67 32.35 -9.53
N LEU A 367 -5.84 31.31 -9.53
CA LEU A 367 -4.52 31.36 -8.90
C LEU A 367 -3.50 32.01 -9.85
N PRO A 368 -2.69 32.99 -9.39
CA PRO A 368 -1.69 33.65 -10.22
C PRO A 368 -0.74 32.65 -10.87
N LEU A 369 -0.48 32.82 -12.16
CA LEU A 369 0.39 31.92 -12.92
C LEU A 369 1.80 31.87 -12.32
N ALA A 370 2.35 33.03 -11.94
CA ALA A 370 3.66 33.14 -11.34
C ALA A 370 3.78 32.32 -10.04
N SER A 371 2.74 32.35 -9.21
CA SER A 371 2.71 31.65 -7.91
C SER A 371 2.67 30.15 -8.08
N LYS A 372 1.77 29.65 -8.93
CA LYS A 372 1.68 28.21 -9.27
C LYS A 372 3.00 27.68 -9.82
N TYR A 373 3.62 28.42 -10.74
CA TYR A 373 4.89 28.00 -11.33
C TYR A 373 6.03 28.00 -10.31
N LYS A 374 6.16 29.05 -9.49
CA LYS A 374 7.19 29.12 -8.45
C LYS A 374 7.04 27.99 -7.43
N PHE A 375 5.81 27.67 -7.01
CA PHE A 375 5.55 26.51 -6.17
C PHE A 375 6.11 25.21 -6.76
N LEU A 376 5.91 24.98 -8.06
CA LEU A 376 6.43 23.78 -8.72
C LEU A 376 7.96 23.76 -8.82
N VAL A 377 8.59 24.91 -9.08
CA VAL A 377 10.05 24.99 -9.23
C VAL A 377 10.78 25.03 -7.88
N ASP A 378 10.16 25.58 -6.83
CA ASP A 378 10.74 25.62 -5.48
C ASP A 378 11.00 24.20 -4.94
N ASP A 379 10.24 23.19 -5.40
CA ASP A 379 10.38 21.77 -5.04
C ASP A 379 10.44 20.85 -6.28
N ALA A 380 11.17 21.28 -7.30
CA ALA A 380 11.25 20.58 -8.58
C ALA A 380 11.65 19.10 -8.46
N GLU A 381 12.57 18.77 -7.54
CA GLU A 381 12.99 17.39 -7.27
C GLU A 381 11.82 16.51 -6.83
N TYR A 382 10.96 17.01 -5.93
CA TYR A 382 9.79 16.27 -5.47
C TYR A 382 8.84 15.95 -6.63
N PHE A 383 8.50 16.96 -7.44
CA PHE A 383 7.56 16.78 -8.56
C PHE A 383 8.14 15.89 -9.67
N MET A 384 9.43 16.04 -9.97
CA MET A 384 10.10 15.18 -10.94
C MET A 384 10.20 13.75 -10.42
N THR A 385 10.51 13.56 -9.13
CA THR A 385 10.57 12.23 -8.53
C THR A 385 9.20 11.56 -8.54
N GLY A 386 8.10 12.29 -8.26
CA GLY A 386 6.75 11.74 -8.33
C GLY A 386 6.29 11.35 -9.74
N PHE A 387 6.96 11.83 -10.79
CA PHE A 387 6.76 11.36 -12.17
C PHE A 387 7.52 10.06 -12.48
N ILE A 388 8.64 9.82 -11.79
CA ILE A 388 9.50 8.64 -11.99
C ILE A 388 9.08 7.48 -11.08
N LYS A 389 8.75 7.80 -9.83
CA LYS A 389 8.41 6.86 -8.76
C LYS A 389 6.91 6.63 -8.71
N GLY A 390 6.51 5.39 -8.44
CA GLY A 390 5.11 5.00 -8.41
C GLY A 390 4.92 3.56 -7.95
N PRO A 391 3.71 3.17 -7.54
CA PRO A 391 3.45 1.90 -6.85
C PRO A 391 3.41 0.67 -7.77
N VAL A 392 3.90 0.77 -9.00
CA VAL A 392 3.93 -0.32 -10.00
C VAL A 392 5.27 -1.06 -9.88
N CYS A 393 5.30 -2.34 -9.53
CA CYS A 393 6.49 -3.18 -9.45
C CYS A 393 6.96 -3.68 -10.82
N ARG A 394 6.05 -4.08 -11.72
CA ARG A 394 6.37 -4.57 -13.08
C ARG A 394 6.41 -3.42 -14.11
N GLY A 395 7.62 -3.07 -14.55
CA GLY A 395 7.90 -1.87 -15.34
C GLY A 395 7.32 -1.85 -16.76
N GLU A 396 7.29 -2.98 -17.46
CA GLU A 396 6.91 -3.04 -18.90
C GLU A 396 5.50 -2.51 -19.20
N ILE A 397 4.65 -2.43 -18.17
CA ILE A 397 3.26 -1.96 -18.29
C ILE A 397 3.12 -0.44 -18.21
N ALA A 398 4.03 0.25 -17.47
CA ALA A 398 3.87 1.66 -17.11
C ALA A 398 5.12 2.53 -17.34
N THR A 399 6.30 1.95 -17.58
CA THR A 399 7.58 2.68 -17.54
C THR A 399 8.28 2.84 -18.89
N GLU A 400 7.68 2.45 -20.02
CA GLU A 400 8.27 2.68 -21.35
C GLU A 400 8.38 4.17 -21.76
N SER A 401 7.90 5.09 -20.91
CA SER A 401 7.74 6.50 -21.27
C SER A 401 8.98 7.37 -21.03
N ILE A 402 9.97 6.90 -20.26
CA ILE A 402 11.11 7.72 -19.82
C ILE A 402 12.41 6.97 -20.11
N ARG A 403 13.29 7.57 -20.93
CA ARG A 403 14.64 7.03 -21.14
C ARG A 403 15.49 7.23 -19.88
N ASP A 404 16.32 6.26 -19.53
CA ASP A 404 17.20 6.28 -18.35
C ASP A 404 18.13 7.49 -18.22
N GLN A 405 18.34 8.27 -19.30
CA GLN A 405 19.19 9.46 -19.30
C GLN A 405 18.45 10.65 -19.96
N TYR A 406 18.04 11.62 -19.15
CA TYR A 406 17.40 12.85 -19.62
C TYR A 406 17.81 14.05 -18.78
N TRP A 407 17.65 15.24 -19.36
CA TRP A 407 17.86 16.52 -18.69
C TRP A 407 16.52 17.22 -18.54
N VAL A 408 16.26 17.78 -17.36
CA VAL A 408 15.12 18.65 -17.12
C VAL A 408 15.63 20.06 -16.90
N VAL A 409 15.10 21.00 -17.66
CA VAL A 409 15.46 22.42 -17.57
C VAL A 409 14.21 23.23 -17.26
N PHE A 410 14.24 23.98 -16.17
CA PHE A 410 13.16 24.87 -15.77
C PHE A 410 13.46 26.31 -16.20
N LEU A 411 12.48 26.98 -16.79
CA LEU A 411 12.61 28.39 -17.17
C LEU A 411 12.21 29.30 -16.01
N GLN A 412 12.82 30.49 -15.89
CA GLN A 412 12.37 31.47 -14.91
C GLN A 412 11.04 32.10 -15.36
N PRO A 413 10.00 32.17 -14.50
CA PRO A 413 8.73 32.83 -14.81
C PRO A 413 8.93 34.25 -15.30
N GLY A 414 8.25 34.60 -16.39
CA GLY A 414 8.24 35.97 -16.93
C GLY A 414 9.51 36.38 -17.68
N LYS A 415 10.59 35.58 -17.65
CA LYS A 415 11.85 35.90 -18.36
C LYS A 415 11.69 35.91 -19.88
N PHE A 416 10.99 34.92 -20.43
CA PHE A 416 10.79 34.79 -21.89
C PHE A 416 9.41 35.25 -22.35
N TYR A 417 8.41 35.26 -21.47
CA TYR A 417 7.03 35.64 -21.78
C TYR A 417 6.43 36.54 -20.69
N PRO A 418 6.96 37.76 -20.45
CA PRO A 418 6.54 38.62 -19.36
C PRO A 418 5.05 38.97 -19.43
N LYS A 419 4.52 39.18 -20.64
CA LYS A 419 3.09 39.46 -20.87
C LYS A 419 2.14 38.33 -20.48
N LYS A 420 2.63 37.08 -20.40
CA LYS A 420 1.82 35.93 -19.97
C LYS A 420 1.78 35.76 -18.45
N VAL A 421 2.72 36.39 -17.73
CA VAL A 421 2.91 36.23 -16.28
C VAL A 421 2.49 37.47 -15.49
N ALA A 422 2.37 38.62 -16.15
CA ALA A 422 1.97 39.90 -15.56
C ALA A 422 0.44 40.10 -15.43
N ALA A 423 -0.34 39.01 -15.45
CA ALA A 423 -1.80 39.05 -15.27
C ALA A 423 -2.19 38.51 -13.90
#